data_AF-A0A2V2RJ67-F1
#
_entry.id   AF-A0A2V2RJ67-F1
#
_cell.length_a   1.000
_cell.length_b   1.000
_cell.length_c   1.000
_cell.angle_alpha   90.00
_cell.angle_beta   90.00
_cell.angle_gamma   90.00
#
_symmetry.space_group_name_H-M   'P 1'
#
loop_
_entity.id
_entity.type
_entity.pdbx_description
1 polymer ?
#
loop_
_entity_poly.entity_id
_entity_poly.type
_entity_poly.pdbx_seq_one_letter_code
_entity_poly.pdbx_strand_id
1 'polypeptide(L)'
;MRQRSFLFFVALFFPIVIQAASVGQDDVSALTSKCDKGDMLACEQLGNMYMHGKSVPKDATKAAEFYQRACDGANLSACNSLAVQYTDGNGVPKDLTKAASLIKQACDGKQMLACTNLGLLYAKGEGVDRDPEKAFSLFKQACDAGDRYGCSILVDLRKKACDSGDLPSCGALAEEYLRGQGVDKDPVKGAELMQKSCDGKLMLACLRLAVMYTQGEGVLKDKTKAMSLYQMSCDGGVAGGCGQLGIIYENADGVPKDSTKALSLFKKASDGGDAVGRFGLGQMYEHGEEITKDESKAALLYSQSCDARFKMGCRALALLYENGKGVTEDQPKAAELYQRACDLGEMYSCNSLAARYQLGYGVSKDQEKAAILFKKSCDGGNTQACSNLDKFHLR
;
A
#
# COMPACT_ATOMS: atom_id res chain seq x y z
N MET A 1 -55.17 80.32 28.38
CA MET A 1 -55.17 79.53 29.65
C MET A 1 -55.37 78.06 29.30
N ARG A 2 -54.74 77.16 30.09
CA ARG A 2 -54.69 75.68 30.02
C ARG A 2 -53.58 75.07 29.16
N GLN A 3 -52.51 74.63 29.84
CA GLN A 3 -51.60 73.59 29.38
C GLN A 3 -52.00 72.25 30.02
N ARG A 4 -51.97 71.20 29.18
CA ARG A 4 -52.25 69.79 29.48
C ARG A 4 -50.94 69.08 29.86
N SER A 5 -51.00 68.07 30.73
CA SER A 5 -50.05 66.94 30.81
C SER A 5 -50.71 65.85 31.67
N PHE A 6 -51.29 64.82 31.05
CA PHE A 6 -50.73 63.48 30.74
C PHE A 6 -50.63 62.53 31.97
N LEU A 7 -51.56 61.59 32.00
CA LEU A 7 -51.64 60.42 32.89
C LEU A 7 -50.60 59.36 32.49
N PHE A 8 -49.87 58.80 33.45
CA PHE A 8 -49.08 57.58 33.28
C PHE A 8 -49.62 56.47 34.18
N PHE A 9 -50.02 55.36 33.54
CA PHE A 9 -50.35 54.08 34.18
C PHE A 9 -49.05 53.36 34.58
N VAL A 10 -48.97 52.89 35.82
CA VAL A 10 -47.88 52.03 36.33
C VAL A 10 -48.28 50.57 36.08
N ALA A 11 -47.52 49.87 35.22
CA ALA A 11 -47.63 48.44 35.00
C ALA A 11 -46.48 47.71 35.73
N LEU A 12 -46.85 46.68 36.51
CA LEU A 12 -45.99 45.80 37.29
C LEU A 12 -45.06 44.97 36.38
N PHE A 13 -43.75 44.99 36.66
CA PHE A 13 -42.77 44.09 36.06
C PHE A 13 -42.35 43.02 37.08
N PHE A 14 -42.80 41.77 36.87
CA PHE A 14 -42.20 40.59 37.47
C PHE A 14 -40.92 40.23 36.69
N PRO A 15 -39.76 40.02 37.33
CA PRO A 15 -38.59 39.55 36.61
C PRO A 15 -38.78 38.07 36.27
N ILE A 16 -38.97 37.79 34.98
CA ILE A 16 -38.85 36.44 34.43
C ILE A 16 -37.37 36.08 34.48
N VAL A 17 -36.99 35.20 35.41
CA VAL A 17 -35.69 34.53 35.38
C VAL A 17 -35.74 33.55 34.21
N ILE A 18 -35.13 33.92 33.09
CA ILE A 18 -34.92 33.01 31.96
C ILE A 18 -33.84 32.02 32.38
N GLN A 19 -34.25 30.81 32.69
CA GLN A 19 -33.35 29.69 32.93
C GLN A 19 -32.82 29.19 31.58
N ALA A 20 -31.57 29.56 31.25
CA ALA A 20 -30.87 29.03 30.10
C ALA A 20 -30.48 27.57 30.38
N ALA A 21 -31.25 26.62 29.84
CA ALA A 21 -30.95 25.19 29.90
C ALA A 21 -29.77 24.83 28.98
N SER A 22 -28.59 24.64 29.57
CA SER A 22 -27.78 23.39 29.61
C SER A 22 -27.54 22.51 28.38
N VAL A 23 -27.73 22.94 27.12
CA VAL A 23 -27.55 22.06 25.94
C VAL A 23 -26.16 21.38 25.86
N GLY A 24 -25.11 21.88 26.52
CA GLY A 24 -23.80 21.22 26.62
C GLY A 24 -23.47 20.50 27.93
N GLN A 25 -24.24 20.72 29.01
CA GLN A 25 -23.99 20.10 30.33
C GLN A 25 -24.56 18.69 30.44
N ASP A 26 -25.69 18.44 29.76
CA ASP A 26 -26.34 17.14 29.77
C ASP A 26 -25.45 16.07 29.10
N ASP A 27 -24.76 16.42 28.01
CA ASP A 27 -23.79 15.55 27.33
C ASP A 27 -22.55 15.24 28.19
N VAL A 28 -22.01 16.24 28.90
CA VAL A 28 -20.86 16.04 29.81
C VAL A 28 -21.23 15.10 30.94
N SER A 29 -22.42 15.28 31.52
CA SER A 29 -22.91 14.43 32.62
C SER A 29 -23.13 12.99 32.17
N ALA A 30 -23.68 12.79 30.97
CA ALA A 30 -23.90 11.47 30.38
C ALA A 30 -22.57 10.77 30.05
N LEU A 31 -21.60 11.48 29.48
CA LEU A 31 -20.25 10.96 29.22
C LEU A 31 -19.54 10.60 30.53
N THR A 32 -19.67 11.42 31.56
CA THR A 32 -19.08 11.15 32.89
C THR A 32 -19.63 9.84 33.45
N SER A 33 -20.95 9.68 33.44
CA SER A 33 -21.62 8.44 33.88
C SER A 33 -21.16 7.20 33.10
N LYS A 34 -20.95 7.31 31.78
CA LYS A 34 -20.43 6.20 30.96
C LYS A 34 -18.97 5.88 31.30
N CYS A 35 -18.13 6.90 31.41
CA CYS A 35 -16.73 6.74 31.81
C CYS A 35 -16.60 6.08 33.19
N ASP A 36 -17.45 6.46 34.16
CA ASP A 36 -17.53 5.85 35.49
C ASP A 36 -18.00 4.40 35.47
N LYS A 37 -18.75 3.99 34.45
CA LYS A 37 -19.16 2.61 34.22
C LYS A 37 -18.18 1.77 33.38
N GLY A 38 -17.00 2.32 33.06
CA GLY A 38 -15.94 1.59 32.36
C GLY A 38 -15.88 1.83 30.84
N ASP A 39 -16.65 2.77 30.29
CA ASP A 39 -16.53 3.15 28.88
C ASP A 39 -15.29 4.04 28.67
N MET A 40 -14.21 3.43 28.20
CA MET A 40 -12.93 4.11 28.01
C MET A 40 -12.90 5.05 26.81
N LEU A 41 -13.83 4.90 25.85
CA LEU A 41 -14.02 5.89 24.79
C LEU A 41 -14.68 7.14 25.36
N ALA A 42 -15.68 6.99 26.24
CA ALA A 42 -16.27 8.12 26.95
C ALA A 42 -15.24 8.86 27.83
N CYS A 43 -14.35 8.13 28.51
CA CYS A 43 -13.26 8.74 29.26
C CYS A 43 -12.30 9.52 28.34
N GLU A 44 -11.91 8.97 27.19
CA GLU A 44 -11.04 9.66 26.22
C GLU A 44 -11.71 10.92 25.65
N GLN A 45 -13.00 10.86 25.36
CA GLN A 45 -13.79 12.02 24.94
C GLN A 45 -13.84 13.12 26.01
N LEU A 46 -14.07 12.78 27.28
CA LEU A 46 -14.02 13.74 28.37
C LEU A 46 -12.64 14.39 28.50
N GLY A 47 -11.57 13.60 28.37
CA GLY A 47 -10.20 14.11 28.31
C GLY A 47 -10.05 15.15 27.21
N ASN A 48 -10.52 14.86 25.99
CA ASN A 48 -10.49 15.78 24.85
C ASN A 48 -11.32 17.06 25.09
N MET A 49 -12.47 16.94 25.75
CA MET A 49 -13.33 18.09 26.07
C MET A 49 -12.64 19.03 27.06
N TYR A 50 -12.08 18.50 28.14
CA TYR A 50 -11.33 19.29 29.13
C TYR A 50 -10.03 19.86 28.56
N MET A 51 -9.33 19.12 27.69
CA MET A 51 -8.10 19.59 27.06
C MET A 51 -8.33 20.80 26.13
N HIS A 52 -9.46 20.82 25.41
CA HIS A 52 -9.77 21.87 24.43
C HIS A 52 -10.80 22.90 24.91
N GLY A 53 -11.35 22.73 26.11
CA GLY A 53 -12.42 23.59 26.63
C GLY A 53 -13.74 23.50 25.83
N LYS A 54 -14.05 22.34 25.26
CA LYS A 54 -15.29 22.12 24.49
C LYS A 54 -16.42 21.75 25.45
N SER A 55 -17.41 22.62 25.59
CA SER A 55 -18.57 22.47 26.50
C SER A 55 -18.24 22.47 28.00
N VAL A 56 -16.96 22.48 28.37
CA VAL A 56 -16.43 22.61 29.74
C VAL A 56 -15.29 23.64 29.74
N PRO A 57 -14.98 24.31 30.87
CA PRO A 57 -13.77 25.11 30.97
C PRO A 57 -12.52 24.25 30.70
N LYS A 58 -11.54 24.83 29.99
CA LYS A 58 -10.27 24.16 29.72
C LYS A 58 -9.57 23.83 31.04
N ASP A 59 -9.23 22.56 31.23
CA ASP A 59 -8.57 22.06 32.43
C ASP A 59 -7.66 20.88 32.04
N ALA A 60 -6.36 21.15 31.95
CA ALA A 60 -5.39 20.15 31.51
C ALA A 60 -5.17 19.05 32.56
N THR A 61 -5.29 19.37 33.86
CA THR A 61 -5.13 18.38 34.93
C THR A 61 -6.29 17.40 34.90
N LYS A 62 -7.52 17.91 34.80
CA LYS A 62 -8.70 17.07 34.67
C LYS A 62 -8.71 16.27 33.37
N ALA A 63 -8.20 16.84 32.27
CA ALA A 63 -8.02 16.10 31.03
C ALA A 63 -7.07 14.91 31.21
N ALA A 64 -5.93 15.12 31.87
CA ALA A 64 -4.95 14.08 32.14
C ALA A 64 -5.50 12.96 33.03
N GLU A 65 -6.34 13.27 34.02
CA GLU A 65 -7.03 12.27 34.85
C GLU A 65 -7.93 11.35 34.01
N PHE A 66 -8.73 11.93 33.10
CA PHE A 66 -9.58 11.14 32.21
C PHE A 66 -8.78 10.33 31.19
N TYR A 67 -7.70 10.89 30.63
CA TYR A 67 -6.82 10.13 29.76
C TYR A 67 -6.10 8.99 30.48
N GLN A 68 -5.70 9.18 31.75
CA GLN A 68 -5.11 8.12 32.57
C GLN A 68 -6.11 6.99 32.80
N ARG A 69 -7.34 7.30 33.24
CA ARG A 69 -8.40 6.28 33.38
C ARG A 69 -8.63 5.52 32.08
N ALA A 70 -8.75 6.23 30.95
CA ALA A 70 -8.94 5.62 29.65
C ALA A 70 -7.76 4.71 29.25
N CYS A 71 -6.52 5.18 29.46
CA CYS A 71 -5.32 4.42 29.15
C CYS A 71 -5.20 3.15 30.03
N ASP A 72 -5.52 3.25 31.33
CA ASP A 72 -5.53 2.12 32.25
C ASP A 72 -6.55 1.05 31.82
N GLY A 73 -7.65 1.47 31.20
CA GLY A 73 -8.62 0.60 30.53
C GLY A 73 -8.25 0.20 29.09
N ALA A 74 -6.97 0.26 28.74
CA ALA A 74 -6.40 -0.13 27.44
C ALA A 74 -6.83 0.72 26.22
N ASN A 75 -7.32 1.94 26.42
CA ASN A 75 -7.52 2.88 25.31
C ASN A 75 -6.17 3.48 24.88
N LEU A 76 -5.61 2.95 23.79
CA LEU A 76 -4.29 3.34 23.28
C LEU A 76 -4.23 4.78 22.77
N SER A 77 -5.34 5.31 22.23
CA SER A 77 -5.42 6.72 21.84
C SER A 77 -5.29 7.63 23.05
N ALA A 78 -5.94 7.27 24.16
CA ALA A 78 -5.80 7.99 25.42
C ALA A 78 -4.39 7.84 26.03
N CYS A 79 -3.75 6.67 25.91
CA CYS A 79 -2.35 6.51 26.31
C CYS A 79 -1.42 7.47 25.54
N ASN A 80 -1.62 7.62 24.23
CA ASN A 80 -0.88 8.58 23.43
C ASN A 80 -1.18 10.03 23.84
N SER A 81 -2.45 10.40 24.05
CA SER A 81 -2.84 11.74 24.51
C SER A 81 -2.27 12.08 25.88
N LEU A 82 -2.29 11.14 26.83
CA LEU A 82 -1.68 11.29 28.14
C LEU A 82 -0.16 11.47 28.04
N ALA A 83 0.49 10.72 27.15
CA ALA A 83 1.92 10.86 26.94
C ALA A 83 2.33 12.22 26.37
N VAL A 84 1.48 12.81 25.51
CA VAL A 84 1.68 14.20 25.06
C VAL A 84 1.62 15.16 26.25
N GLN A 85 0.68 14.97 27.20
CA GLN A 85 0.63 15.78 28.43
C GLN A 85 1.93 15.66 29.25
N TYR A 86 2.45 14.45 29.41
CA TYR A 86 3.72 14.21 30.11
C TYR A 86 4.94 14.77 29.35
N THR A 87 4.90 14.79 28.01
CA THR A 87 5.95 15.39 27.18
C THR A 87 6.01 16.91 27.37
N ASP A 88 4.84 17.55 27.36
CA ASP A 88 4.73 19.02 27.40
C ASP A 88 4.69 19.58 28.83
N GLY A 89 4.41 18.72 29.84
CA GLY A 89 4.17 19.15 31.21
C GLY A 89 2.85 19.91 31.38
N ASN A 90 1.85 19.59 30.56
CA ASN A 90 0.56 20.26 30.57
C ASN A 90 -0.45 19.47 31.44
N GLY A 91 -0.90 20.05 32.55
CA GLY A 91 -1.82 19.39 33.48
C GLY A 91 -1.20 18.30 34.37
N VAL A 92 -0.02 17.80 34.01
CA VAL A 92 0.83 16.88 34.78
C VAL A 92 2.28 17.37 34.80
N PRO A 93 3.09 17.06 35.82
CA PRO A 93 4.51 17.33 35.80
C PRO A 93 5.17 16.68 34.58
N LYS A 94 6.08 17.41 33.91
CA LYS A 94 6.81 16.89 32.76
C LYS A 94 7.61 15.64 33.14
N ASP A 95 7.38 14.55 32.43
CA ASP A 95 8.06 13.26 32.64
C ASP A 95 8.21 12.52 31.30
N LEU A 96 9.36 12.72 30.67
CA LEU A 96 9.63 12.15 29.34
C LEU A 96 9.79 10.63 29.37
N THR A 97 10.23 10.05 30.48
CA THR A 97 10.36 8.59 30.62
C THR A 97 8.99 7.93 30.73
N LYS A 98 8.08 8.52 31.52
CA LYS A 98 6.70 8.06 31.57
C LYS A 98 5.97 8.27 30.23
N ALA A 99 6.19 9.41 29.58
CA ALA A 99 5.66 9.67 28.24
C ALA A 99 6.11 8.59 27.24
N ALA A 100 7.42 8.30 27.19
CA ALA A 100 7.98 7.28 26.32
C ALA A 100 7.37 5.89 26.56
N SER A 101 7.17 5.50 27.82
CA SER A 101 6.53 4.23 28.18
C SER A 101 5.09 4.13 27.67
N LEU A 102 4.29 5.19 27.85
CA LEU A 102 2.90 5.25 27.40
C LEU A 102 2.78 5.25 25.87
N ILE A 103 3.66 5.99 25.18
CA ILE A 103 3.71 6.00 23.71
C ILE A 103 4.13 4.63 23.20
N LYS A 104 5.12 3.99 23.84
CA LYS A 104 5.55 2.64 23.47
C LYS A 104 4.39 1.64 23.59
N GLN A 105 3.64 1.67 24.70
CA GLN A 105 2.45 0.84 24.85
C GLN A 105 1.42 1.09 23.73
N ALA A 106 1.15 2.35 23.39
CA ALA A 106 0.23 2.69 22.30
C ALA A 106 0.74 2.21 20.92
N CYS A 107 2.03 2.38 20.63
CA CYS A 107 2.66 1.92 19.39
C CYS A 107 2.64 0.39 19.27
N ASP A 108 3.00 -0.33 20.34
CA ASP A 108 2.95 -1.81 20.39
C ASP A 108 1.51 -2.31 20.18
N GLY A 109 0.53 -1.55 20.65
CA GLY A 109 -0.90 -1.75 20.39
C GLY A 109 -1.39 -1.32 19.00
N LYS A 110 -0.48 -1.00 18.07
CA LYS A 110 -0.76 -0.59 16.68
C LYS A 110 -1.46 0.78 16.54
N GLN A 111 -1.30 1.67 17.50
CA GLN A 111 -1.64 3.08 17.33
C GLN A 111 -0.47 3.75 16.57
N MET A 112 -0.64 4.02 15.28
CA MET A 112 0.49 4.40 14.40
C MET A 112 1.02 5.81 14.65
N LEU A 113 0.17 6.76 15.07
CA LEU A 113 0.62 8.09 15.48
C LEU A 113 1.55 8.01 16.70
N ALA A 114 1.30 7.07 17.61
CA ALA A 114 2.18 6.80 18.74
C ALA A 114 3.51 6.23 18.28
N CYS A 115 3.55 5.38 17.25
CA CYS A 115 4.84 4.96 16.66
C CYS A 115 5.63 6.15 16.10
N THR A 116 4.97 7.08 15.42
CA THR A 116 5.60 8.33 14.96
C THR A 116 6.13 9.16 16.14
N ASN A 117 5.34 9.34 17.20
CA ASN A 117 5.78 10.05 18.40
C ASN A 117 6.95 9.35 19.10
N LEU A 118 6.95 8.02 19.17
CA LEU A 118 8.05 7.24 19.75
C LEU A 118 9.33 7.42 18.93
N GLY A 119 9.20 7.44 17.60
CA GLY A 119 10.31 7.71 16.69
C GLY A 119 10.92 9.08 16.94
N LEU A 120 10.09 10.10 17.19
CA LEU A 120 10.57 11.45 17.54
C LEU A 120 11.35 11.46 18.88
N LEU A 121 10.88 10.73 19.89
CA LEU A 121 11.60 10.60 21.16
C LEU A 121 12.96 9.93 20.99
N TYR A 122 13.03 8.82 20.24
CA TYR A 122 14.29 8.14 19.93
C TYR A 122 15.24 9.00 19.09
N ALA A 123 14.73 9.77 18.13
CA ALA A 123 15.55 10.65 17.30
C ALA A 123 16.25 11.75 18.12
N LYS A 124 15.55 12.26 19.15
CA LYS A 124 16.04 13.33 20.02
C LYS A 124 16.77 12.83 21.28
N GLY A 125 16.52 11.60 21.71
CA GLY A 125 16.99 11.10 23.02
C GLY A 125 16.20 11.69 24.19
N GLU A 126 14.90 11.95 24.00
CA GLU A 126 14.03 12.53 25.02
C GLU A 126 13.27 11.43 25.77
N GLY A 127 13.60 11.21 27.05
CA GLY A 127 12.96 10.16 27.87
C GLY A 127 13.40 8.73 27.56
N VAL A 128 14.19 8.54 26.50
CA VAL A 128 14.85 7.31 26.06
C VAL A 128 16.24 7.64 25.54
N ASP A 129 17.13 6.65 25.49
CA ASP A 129 18.42 6.82 24.84
C ASP A 129 18.24 7.14 23.35
N ARG A 130 19.06 8.06 22.84
CA ARG A 130 19.01 8.47 21.43
C ARG A 130 19.36 7.30 20.52
N ASP A 131 18.43 6.93 19.65
CA ASP A 131 18.56 5.81 18.71
C ASP A 131 17.96 6.19 17.34
N PRO A 132 18.76 6.74 16.43
CA PRO A 132 18.30 7.15 15.10
C PRO A 132 17.81 5.99 14.22
N GLU A 133 18.38 4.79 14.39
CA GLU A 133 17.98 3.61 13.60
C GLU A 133 16.60 3.13 14.02
N LYS A 134 16.36 3.06 15.33
CA LYS A 134 15.04 2.74 15.87
C LYS A 134 14.02 3.82 15.51
N ALA A 135 14.39 5.09 15.56
CA ALA A 135 13.53 6.18 15.09
C ALA A 135 13.10 5.99 13.63
N PHE A 136 14.05 5.72 12.73
CA PHE A 136 13.76 5.46 11.32
C PHE A 136 12.83 4.25 11.14
N SER A 137 13.07 3.17 11.88
CA SER A 137 12.22 1.96 11.82
C SER A 137 10.77 2.25 12.23
N LEU A 138 10.56 3.09 13.24
CA LEU A 138 9.25 3.49 13.73
C LEU A 138 8.53 4.40 12.74
N PHE A 139 9.22 5.37 12.14
CA PHE A 139 8.66 6.21 11.07
C PHE A 139 8.26 5.37 9.85
N LYS A 140 9.11 4.41 9.46
CA LYS A 140 8.80 3.48 8.37
C LYS A 140 7.57 2.64 8.71
N GLN A 141 7.50 2.05 9.90
CA GLN A 141 6.34 1.27 10.35
C GLN A 141 5.05 2.10 10.31
N ALA A 142 5.08 3.32 10.84
CA ALA A 142 3.93 4.22 10.82
C ALA A 142 3.51 4.57 9.38
N CYS A 143 4.48 4.88 8.51
CA CYS A 143 4.22 5.21 7.13
C CYS A 143 3.65 4.04 6.32
N ASP A 144 4.20 2.83 6.48
CA ASP A 144 3.70 1.61 5.84
C ASP A 144 2.26 1.29 6.26
N ALA A 145 1.87 1.69 7.47
CA ALA A 145 0.51 1.58 7.99
C ALA A 145 -0.41 2.76 7.61
N GLY A 146 0.07 3.71 6.81
CA GLY A 146 -0.71 4.82 6.28
C GLY A 146 -0.71 6.11 7.13
N ASP A 147 0.14 6.21 8.16
CA ASP A 147 0.31 7.45 8.92
C ASP A 147 1.01 8.50 8.07
N ARG A 148 0.26 9.53 7.66
CA ARG A 148 0.78 10.59 6.77
C ARG A 148 1.92 11.38 7.40
N TYR A 149 1.89 11.58 8.72
CA TYR A 149 2.92 12.34 9.41
C TYR A 149 4.24 11.56 9.47
N GLY A 150 4.18 10.27 9.80
CA GLY A 150 5.31 9.35 9.72
C GLY A 150 5.90 9.27 8.32
N CYS A 151 5.07 9.24 7.27
CA CYS A 151 5.56 9.30 5.89
C CYS A 151 6.28 10.61 5.57
N SER A 152 5.74 11.76 5.97
CA SER A 152 6.37 13.06 5.74
C SER A 152 7.75 13.16 6.42
N ILE A 153 7.88 12.68 7.65
CA ILE A 153 9.18 12.64 8.34
C ILE A 153 10.16 11.71 7.62
N LEU A 154 9.70 10.54 7.16
CA LEU A 154 10.54 9.58 6.44
C LEU A 154 11.09 10.16 5.14
N VAL A 155 10.27 10.92 4.41
CA VAL A 155 10.69 11.67 3.22
C VAL A 155 11.78 12.67 3.57
N ASP A 156 11.59 13.49 4.61
CA ASP A 156 12.58 14.49 5.01
C ASP A 156 13.93 13.86 5.39
N LEU A 157 13.88 12.73 6.09
CA LEU A 157 15.08 11.95 6.43
C LEU A 157 15.78 11.42 5.18
N ARG A 158 15.04 10.80 4.26
CA ARG A 158 15.59 10.28 3.00
C ARG A 158 16.11 11.38 2.09
N LYS A 159 15.47 12.55 2.09
CA LYS A 159 15.94 13.73 1.35
C LYS A 159 17.31 14.16 1.87
N LYS A 160 17.47 14.34 3.18
CA LYS A 160 18.76 14.67 3.80
C LYS A 160 19.84 13.61 3.50
N ALA A 161 19.49 12.33 3.60
CA ALA A 161 20.41 11.24 3.31
C ALA A 161 20.82 11.23 1.81
N CYS A 162 19.86 11.36 0.90
CA CYS A 162 20.11 11.44 -0.53
C CYS A 162 20.97 12.66 -0.92
N ASP A 163 20.71 13.82 -0.30
CA ASP A 163 21.50 15.05 -0.50
C ASP A 163 22.94 14.88 0.02
N SER A 164 23.12 14.04 1.05
CA SER A 164 24.42 13.66 1.59
C SER A 164 25.13 12.56 0.77
N GLY A 165 24.52 12.08 -0.31
CA GLY A 165 25.11 11.08 -1.21
C GLY A 165 24.68 9.63 -0.95
N ASP A 166 23.74 9.38 -0.03
CA ASP A 166 23.19 8.03 0.17
C ASP A 166 22.25 7.64 -0.98
N LEU A 167 22.82 6.95 -1.97
CA LEU A 167 22.11 6.53 -3.19
C LEU A 167 20.90 5.61 -2.91
N PRO A 168 20.95 4.66 -1.95
CA PRO A 168 19.76 3.89 -1.57
C PRO A 168 18.61 4.78 -1.09
N SER A 169 18.88 5.82 -0.29
CA SER A 169 17.86 6.80 0.11
C SER A 169 17.33 7.61 -1.07
N CYS A 170 18.17 7.93 -2.07
CA CYS A 170 17.68 8.54 -3.30
C CYS A 170 16.68 7.64 -4.03
N GLY A 171 16.97 6.34 -4.14
CA GLY A 171 16.07 5.37 -4.78
C GLY A 171 14.77 5.17 -4.00
N ALA A 172 14.85 5.13 -2.68
CA ALA A 172 13.66 5.06 -1.83
C ALA A 172 12.81 6.33 -1.93
N LEU A 173 13.44 7.52 -1.91
CA LEU A 173 12.76 8.80 -2.09
C LEU A 173 12.10 8.91 -3.48
N ALA A 174 12.74 8.36 -4.51
CA ALA A 174 12.16 8.30 -5.85
C ALA A 174 10.82 7.54 -5.85
N GLU A 175 10.74 6.40 -5.17
CA GLU A 175 9.49 5.63 -5.04
C GLU A 175 8.40 6.40 -4.29
N GLU A 176 8.76 7.16 -3.25
CA GLU A 176 7.81 8.02 -2.54
C GLU A 176 7.20 9.08 -3.46
N TYR A 177 8.02 9.74 -4.28
CA TYR A 177 7.56 10.70 -5.29
C TYR A 177 6.70 10.05 -6.39
N LEU A 178 7.04 8.83 -6.82
CA LEU A 178 6.25 8.10 -7.82
C LEU A 178 4.85 7.73 -7.31
N ARG A 179 4.73 7.42 -6.01
CA ARG A 179 3.47 7.01 -5.37
C ARG A 179 2.70 8.16 -4.76
N GLY A 180 3.35 9.29 -4.47
CA GLY A 180 2.78 10.37 -3.67
C GLY A 180 2.58 9.97 -2.20
N GLN A 181 3.52 9.20 -1.64
CA GLN A 181 3.45 8.73 -0.26
C GLN A 181 4.33 9.66 0.62
N GLY A 182 3.69 10.40 1.53
CA GLY A 182 4.37 11.43 2.34
C GLY A 182 4.78 12.71 1.60
N VAL A 183 4.62 12.74 0.28
CA VAL A 183 4.87 13.88 -0.62
C VAL A 183 3.80 13.93 -1.71
N ASP A 184 3.65 15.09 -2.35
CA ASP A 184 2.88 15.17 -3.58
C ASP A 184 3.52 14.30 -4.66
N LYS A 185 2.67 13.60 -5.42
CA LYS A 185 3.12 12.72 -6.50
C LYS A 185 3.83 13.55 -7.58
N ASP A 186 5.10 13.25 -7.81
CA ASP A 186 5.94 13.89 -8.82
C ASP A 186 6.78 12.84 -9.55
N PRO A 187 6.26 12.27 -10.66
CA PRO A 187 6.97 11.25 -11.40
C PRO A 187 8.28 11.75 -12.02
N VAL A 188 8.37 13.04 -12.36
CA VAL A 188 9.58 13.64 -12.95
C VAL A 188 10.69 13.68 -11.91
N LYS A 189 10.38 14.16 -10.69
CA LYS A 189 11.33 14.12 -9.57
C LYS A 189 11.72 12.69 -9.21
N GLY A 190 10.76 11.78 -9.24
CA GLY A 190 11.00 10.35 -9.08
C GLY A 190 12.04 9.83 -10.08
N ALA A 191 11.88 10.16 -11.37
CA ALA A 191 12.80 9.74 -12.42
C ALA A 191 14.21 10.30 -12.24
N GLU A 192 14.35 11.57 -11.87
CA GLU A 192 15.65 12.21 -11.60
C GLU A 192 16.41 11.50 -10.47
N LEU A 193 15.72 11.20 -9.37
CA LEU A 193 16.31 10.52 -8.21
C LEU A 193 16.63 9.05 -8.51
N MET A 194 15.80 8.40 -9.32
CA MET A 194 16.06 7.03 -9.79
C MET A 194 17.29 6.99 -10.72
N GLN A 195 17.44 7.99 -11.61
CA GLN A 195 18.62 8.15 -12.46
C GLN A 195 19.87 8.35 -11.60
N LYS A 196 19.84 9.26 -10.62
CA LYS A 196 20.95 9.47 -9.67
C LYS A 196 21.38 8.15 -9.00
N SER A 197 20.40 7.34 -8.59
CA SER A 197 20.64 6.03 -7.96
C SER A 197 21.25 5.02 -8.93
N CYS A 198 20.75 4.97 -10.17
CA CYS A 198 21.28 4.10 -11.23
C CYS A 198 22.71 4.48 -11.62
N ASP A 199 23.01 5.77 -11.76
CA ASP A 199 24.36 6.29 -12.06
C ASP A 199 25.35 5.93 -10.93
N GLY A 200 24.84 5.91 -9.70
CA GLY A 200 25.50 5.38 -8.51
C GLY A 200 25.69 3.85 -8.47
N LYS A 201 25.41 3.16 -9.59
CA LYS A 201 25.50 1.71 -9.76
C LYS A 201 24.55 0.88 -8.89
N LEU A 202 23.42 1.45 -8.46
CA LEU A 202 22.33 0.66 -7.90
C LEU A 202 21.53 0.02 -9.04
N MET A 203 21.84 -1.22 -9.36
CA MET A 203 21.31 -1.92 -10.54
C MET A 203 19.79 -2.11 -10.50
N LEU A 204 19.20 -2.25 -9.31
CA LEU A 204 17.74 -2.24 -9.13
C LEU A 204 17.11 -0.89 -9.53
N ALA A 205 17.82 0.22 -9.28
CA ALA A 205 17.36 1.53 -9.73
C ALA A 205 17.44 1.65 -11.26
N CYS A 206 18.47 1.07 -11.89
CA CYS A 206 18.55 0.99 -13.35
C CYS A 206 17.38 0.17 -13.95
N LEU A 207 17.02 -0.96 -13.34
CA LEU A 207 15.85 -1.73 -13.74
C LEU A 207 14.58 -0.87 -13.67
N ARG A 208 14.39 -0.17 -12.55
CA ARG A 208 13.19 0.65 -12.33
C ARG A 208 13.13 1.82 -13.31
N LEU A 209 14.25 2.50 -13.55
CA LEU A 209 14.35 3.56 -14.53
C LEU A 209 14.10 3.07 -15.96
N ALA A 210 14.56 1.87 -16.31
CA ALA A 210 14.26 1.24 -17.60
C ALA A 210 12.74 1.06 -17.80
N VAL A 211 12.04 0.61 -16.76
CA VAL A 211 10.57 0.50 -16.78
C VAL A 211 9.92 1.89 -16.96
N MET A 212 10.43 2.92 -16.28
CA MET A 212 9.93 4.28 -16.44
C MET A 212 10.09 4.79 -17.88
N TYR A 213 11.24 4.57 -18.53
CA TYR A 213 11.45 4.88 -19.95
C TYR A 213 10.57 4.03 -20.89
N THR A 214 10.27 2.78 -20.52
CA THR A 214 9.36 1.93 -21.29
C THR A 214 7.92 2.46 -21.24
N GLN A 215 7.47 2.90 -20.06
CA GLN A 215 6.10 3.32 -19.81
C GLN A 215 5.85 4.82 -20.06
N GLY A 216 6.90 5.64 -20.06
CA GLY A 216 6.81 7.10 -20.09
C GLY A 216 6.37 7.71 -18.75
N GLU A 217 6.70 7.05 -17.63
CA GLU A 217 6.39 7.56 -16.29
C GLU A 217 7.46 8.56 -15.85
N GLY A 218 7.13 9.85 -15.80
CA GLY A 218 8.08 10.90 -15.38
C GLY A 218 9.18 11.22 -16.40
N VAL A 219 9.27 10.48 -17.49
CA VAL A 219 10.21 10.69 -18.61
C VAL A 219 9.48 10.48 -19.94
N LEU A 220 10.01 11.06 -21.02
CA LEU A 220 9.56 10.70 -22.35
C LEU A 220 9.94 9.25 -22.66
N LYS A 221 9.05 8.52 -23.34
CA LYS A 221 9.31 7.15 -23.75
C LYS A 221 10.56 7.08 -24.62
N ASP A 222 11.48 6.21 -24.25
CA ASP A 222 12.72 5.97 -24.99
C ASP A 222 13.10 4.50 -24.86
N LYS A 223 12.80 3.72 -25.91
CA LYS A 223 13.07 2.29 -25.93
C LYS A 223 14.57 1.98 -25.96
N THR A 224 15.35 2.80 -26.64
CA THR A 224 16.80 2.63 -26.72
C THR A 224 17.45 2.84 -25.36
N LYS A 225 17.04 3.90 -24.64
CA LYS A 225 17.50 4.15 -23.29
C LYS A 225 16.97 3.12 -22.28
N ALA A 226 15.73 2.66 -22.43
CA ALA A 226 15.21 1.55 -21.61
C ALA A 226 16.05 0.28 -21.79
N MET A 227 16.37 -0.09 -23.04
CA MET A 227 17.18 -1.27 -23.35
C MET A 227 18.59 -1.18 -22.76
N SER A 228 19.26 -0.03 -22.86
CA SER A 228 20.59 0.15 -22.27
C SER A 228 20.56 0.02 -20.74
N LEU A 229 19.52 0.54 -20.09
CA LEU A 229 19.33 0.41 -18.65
C LEU A 229 18.99 -1.03 -18.22
N TYR A 230 18.18 -1.77 -18.99
CA TYR A 230 17.96 -3.20 -18.77
C TYR A 230 19.26 -4.00 -18.91
N GLN A 231 20.08 -3.68 -19.90
CA GLN A 231 21.41 -4.29 -20.08
C GLN A 231 22.31 -4.00 -18.88
N MET A 232 22.44 -2.73 -18.46
CA MET A 232 23.20 -2.36 -17.25
C MET A 232 22.71 -3.12 -16.02
N SER A 233 21.40 -3.17 -15.81
CA SER A 233 20.78 -3.92 -14.71
C SER A 233 21.11 -5.42 -14.77
N CYS A 234 21.04 -6.03 -15.96
CA CYS A 234 21.35 -7.45 -16.15
C CYS A 234 22.82 -7.76 -15.91
N ASP A 235 23.73 -6.92 -16.42
CA ASP A 235 25.17 -7.07 -16.23
C ASP A 235 25.57 -6.89 -14.77
N GLY A 236 24.86 -6.02 -14.06
CA GLY A 236 24.94 -5.85 -12.62
C GLY A 236 24.27 -6.94 -11.77
N GLY A 237 23.82 -8.03 -12.39
CA GLY A 237 23.32 -9.22 -11.68
C GLY A 237 21.83 -9.18 -11.29
N VAL A 238 21.08 -8.16 -11.68
CA VAL A 238 19.63 -8.11 -11.42
C VAL A 238 18.89 -8.92 -12.48
N ALA A 239 18.36 -10.07 -12.06
CA ALA A 239 17.71 -11.05 -12.92
C ALA A 239 16.56 -10.48 -13.75
N GLY A 240 15.74 -9.58 -13.18
CA GLY A 240 14.64 -8.92 -13.89
C GLY A 240 15.10 -8.08 -15.09
N GLY A 241 16.30 -7.48 -15.03
CA GLY A 241 16.89 -6.78 -16.18
C GLY A 241 17.20 -7.75 -17.33
N CYS A 242 17.72 -8.94 -16.99
CA CYS A 242 17.98 -9.99 -17.98
C CYS A 242 16.70 -10.52 -18.61
N GLY A 243 15.64 -10.71 -17.81
CA GLY A 243 14.33 -11.18 -18.30
C GLY A 243 13.72 -10.21 -19.31
N GLN A 244 13.73 -8.90 -19.01
CA GLN A 244 13.22 -7.88 -19.93
C GLN A 244 14.07 -7.75 -21.20
N LEU A 245 15.39 -7.83 -21.07
CA LEU A 245 16.28 -7.81 -22.23
C LEU A 245 16.07 -9.05 -23.12
N GLY A 246 15.82 -10.22 -22.54
CA GLY A 246 15.47 -11.42 -23.28
C GLY A 246 14.19 -11.24 -24.11
N ILE A 247 13.15 -10.62 -23.53
CA ILE A 247 11.91 -10.27 -24.25
C ILE A 247 12.19 -9.34 -25.43
N ILE A 248 13.05 -8.32 -25.25
CA ILE A 248 13.39 -7.37 -26.30
C ILE A 248 14.02 -8.09 -27.51
N TYR A 249 14.97 -8.99 -27.27
CA TYR A 249 15.61 -9.77 -28.34
C TYR A 249 14.68 -10.80 -28.97
N GLU A 250 13.80 -11.44 -28.20
CA GLU A 250 12.86 -12.43 -28.73
C GLU A 250 11.79 -11.78 -29.62
N ASN A 251 11.29 -10.60 -29.23
CA ASN A 251 10.22 -9.90 -29.97
C ASN A 251 10.73 -8.95 -31.05
N ALA A 252 12.06 -8.85 -31.24
CA ALA A 252 12.69 -7.86 -32.13
C ALA A 252 12.24 -6.41 -31.87
N ASP A 253 12.07 -6.02 -30.59
CA ASP A 253 11.59 -4.68 -30.24
C ASP A 253 12.72 -3.64 -30.29
N GLY A 254 12.91 -3.04 -31.47
CA GLY A 254 13.95 -2.03 -31.69
C GLY A 254 15.35 -2.59 -31.95
N VAL A 255 15.50 -3.91 -31.92
CA VAL A 255 16.71 -4.65 -32.32
C VAL A 255 16.32 -5.86 -33.18
N PRO A 256 17.22 -6.38 -34.04
CA PRO A 256 16.96 -7.63 -34.75
C PRO A 256 16.69 -8.78 -33.78
N LYS A 257 15.83 -9.72 -34.19
CA LYS A 257 15.59 -10.94 -33.40
C LYS A 257 16.90 -11.70 -33.19
N ASP A 258 17.17 -12.10 -31.96
CA ASP A 258 18.32 -12.94 -31.61
C ASP A 258 17.90 -13.96 -30.53
N SER A 259 17.36 -15.09 -30.98
CA SER A 259 16.85 -16.15 -30.11
C SER A 259 17.96 -16.80 -29.28
N THR A 260 19.20 -16.87 -29.80
CA THR A 260 20.35 -17.40 -29.05
C THR A 260 20.68 -16.50 -27.86
N LYS A 261 20.70 -15.18 -28.08
CA LYS A 261 20.92 -14.21 -27.01
C LYS A 261 19.74 -14.18 -26.03
N ALA A 262 18.51 -14.25 -26.50
CA ALA A 262 17.32 -14.35 -25.66
C ALA A 262 17.39 -15.58 -24.74
N LEU A 263 17.77 -16.75 -25.27
CA LEU A 263 17.95 -17.99 -24.49
C LEU A 263 18.97 -17.82 -23.36
N SER A 264 20.12 -17.21 -23.66
CA SER A 264 21.16 -16.94 -22.66
C SER A 264 20.64 -16.02 -21.55
N LEU A 265 19.94 -14.95 -21.93
CA LEU A 265 19.38 -13.98 -20.99
C LEU A 265 18.26 -14.58 -20.13
N PHE A 266 17.37 -15.37 -20.71
CA PHE A 266 16.30 -16.05 -19.98
C PHE A 266 16.85 -17.11 -19.01
N LYS A 267 17.92 -17.84 -19.37
CA LYS A 267 18.63 -18.72 -18.43
C LYS A 267 19.18 -17.92 -17.25
N LYS A 268 19.94 -16.84 -17.51
CA LYS A 268 20.50 -15.98 -16.47
C LYS A 268 19.41 -15.39 -15.55
N ALA A 269 18.30 -14.94 -16.14
CA ALA A 269 17.15 -14.43 -15.39
C ALA A 269 16.47 -15.52 -14.54
N SER A 270 16.25 -16.70 -15.12
CA SER A 270 15.63 -17.86 -14.45
C SER A 270 16.47 -18.36 -13.27
N ASP A 271 17.79 -18.45 -13.44
CA ASP A 271 18.73 -18.85 -12.39
C ASP A 271 18.75 -17.83 -11.25
N GLY A 272 18.59 -16.54 -11.57
CA GLY A 272 18.39 -15.46 -10.60
C GLY A 272 16.96 -15.36 -10.02
N GLY A 273 16.09 -16.32 -10.33
CA GLY A 273 14.75 -16.43 -9.77
C GLY A 273 13.68 -15.52 -10.40
N ASP A 274 13.99 -14.85 -11.50
CA ASP A 274 13.06 -13.94 -12.17
C ASP A 274 11.91 -14.70 -12.86
N ALA A 275 10.69 -14.27 -12.59
CA ALA A 275 9.49 -14.95 -13.07
C ALA A 275 9.28 -14.78 -14.59
N VAL A 276 9.69 -13.62 -15.13
CA VAL A 276 9.64 -13.33 -16.56
C VAL A 276 10.68 -14.19 -17.31
N GLY A 277 11.89 -14.29 -16.77
CA GLY A 277 12.96 -15.17 -17.26
C GLY A 277 12.55 -16.64 -17.30
N ARG A 278 11.95 -17.15 -16.22
CA ARG A 278 11.39 -18.52 -16.17
C ARG A 278 10.32 -18.73 -17.23
N PHE A 279 9.41 -17.78 -17.41
CA PHE A 279 8.38 -17.86 -18.44
C PHE A 279 8.98 -17.87 -19.84
N GLY A 280 9.90 -16.95 -20.16
CA GLY A 280 10.59 -16.91 -21.45
C GLY A 280 11.35 -18.21 -21.73
N LEU A 281 12.11 -18.71 -20.76
CA LEU A 281 12.82 -19.99 -20.89
C LEU A 281 11.86 -21.18 -21.07
N GLY A 282 10.72 -21.15 -20.39
CA GLY A 282 9.66 -22.15 -20.55
C GLY A 282 9.13 -22.18 -21.98
N GLN A 283 8.89 -21.00 -22.59
CA GLN A 283 8.47 -20.90 -23.99
C GLN A 283 9.51 -21.48 -24.95
N MET A 284 10.80 -21.26 -24.68
CA MET A 284 11.86 -21.82 -25.53
C MET A 284 11.92 -23.35 -25.47
N TYR A 285 11.75 -23.94 -24.28
CA TYR A 285 11.64 -25.41 -24.16
C TYR A 285 10.35 -25.97 -24.74
N GLU A 286 9.23 -25.24 -24.67
CA GLU A 286 7.94 -25.69 -25.23
C GLU A 286 8.00 -25.78 -26.77
N HIS A 287 8.61 -24.77 -27.42
CA HIS A 287 8.66 -24.69 -28.88
C HIS A 287 9.91 -25.34 -29.49
N GLY A 288 11.00 -25.46 -28.72
CA GLY A 288 12.26 -26.01 -29.19
C GLY A 288 13.09 -25.06 -30.07
N GLU A 289 12.95 -23.75 -29.88
CA GLU A 289 13.74 -22.74 -30.59
C GLU A 289 15.12 -22.57 -29.92
N GLU A 290 16.21 -22.78 -30.66
CA GLU A 290 17.61 -22.77 -30.17
C GLU A 290 17.96 -23.80 -29.07
N ILE A 291 17.00 -24.58 -28.61
CA ILE A 291 17.18 -25.61 -27.59
C ILE A 291 16.29 -26.81 -27.88
N THR A 292 16.72 -28.02 -27.47
CA THR A 292 15.89 -29.22 -27.63
C THR A 292 14.57 -29.05 -26.91
N LYS A 293 13.47 -29.25 -27.65
CA LYS A 293 12.10 -29.21 -27.11
C LYS A 293 11.97 -30.17 -25.92
N ASP A 294 11.43 -29.66 -24.81
CA ASP A 294 11.18 -30.39 -23.57
C ASP A 294 9.97 -29.76 -22.84
N GLU A 295 8.77 -30.26 -23.14
CA GLU A 295 7.52 -29.73 -22.57
C GLU A 295 7.44 -29.96 -21.05
N SER A 296 8.06 -31.02 -20.52
CA SER A 296 8.08 -31.30 -19.07
C SER A 296 8.90 -30.25 -18.33
N LYS A 297 10.04 -29.84 -18.91
CA LYS A 297 10.86 -28.75 -18.38
C LYS A 297 10.18 -27.40 -18.53
N ALA A 298 9.44 -27.18 -19.63
CA ALA A 298 8.61 -25.99 -19.78
C ALA A 298 7.55 -25.91 -18.68
N ALA A 299 6.85 -27.01 -18.38
CA ALA A 299 5.86 -27.07 -17.30
C ALA A 299 6.46 -26.72 -15.93
N LEU A 300 7.65 -27.25 -15.61
CA LEU A 300 8.35 -26.91 -14.37
C LEU A 300 8.64 -25.40 -14.27
N LEU A 301 9.16 -24.81 -15.34
CA LEU A 301 9.48 -23.38 -15.40
C LEU A 301 8.23 -22.50 -15.30
N TYR A 302 7.14 -22.87 -15.99
CA TYR A 302 5.86 -22.19 -15.87
C TYR A 302 5.26 -22.28 -14.47
N SER A 303 5.43 -23.41 -13.78
CA SER A 303 5.04 -23.54 -12.36
C SER A 303 5.82 -22.57 -11.48
N GLN A 304 7.14 -22.54 -11.60
CA GLN A 304 7.97 -21.62 -10.83
C GLN A 304 7.67 -20.15 -11.12
N SER A 305 7.31 -19.83 -12.37
CA SER A 305 6.85 -18.49 -12.77
C SER A 305 5.48 -18.15 -12.17
N CYS A 306 4.53 -19.09 -12.19
CA CYS A 306 3.21 -18.94 -11.60
C CYS A 306 3.25 -18.79 -10.06
N ASP A 307 4.14 -19.52 -9.38
CA ASP A 307 4.33 -19.43 -7.93
C ASP A 307 4.95 -18.09 -7.53
N ALA A 308 5.77 -17.50 -8.40
CA ALA A 308 6.22 -16.11 -8.29
C ALA A 308 5.15 -15.08 -8.72
N ARG A 309 3.87 -15.50 -8.82
CA ARG A 309 2.70 -14.68 -9.17
C ARG A 309 2.76 -14.03 -10.55
N PHE A 310 3.53 -14.60 -11.49
CA PHE A 310 3.50 -14.13 -12.87
C PHE A 310 2.33 -14.75 -13.63
N LYS A 311 1.37 -13.90 -13.97
CA LYS A 311 0.06 -14.30 -14.50
C LYS A 311 0.14 -15.10 -15.81
N MET A 312 1.09 -14.77 -16.68
CA MET A 312 1.30 -15.50 -17.94
C MET A 312 1.89 -16.89 -17.69
N GLY A 313 2.72 -17.06 -16.65
CA GLY A 313 3.22 -18.37 -16.24
C GLY A 313 2.09 -19.29 -15.76
N CYS A 314 1.15 -18.77 -14.97
CA CYS A 314 -0.03 -19.52 -14.55
C CYS A 314 -0.91 -19.95 -15.73
N ARG A 315 -1.16 -19.05 -16.69
CA ARG A 315 -1.93 -19.35 -17.89
C ARG A 315 -1.24 -20.41 -18.76
N ALA A 316 0.06 -20.30 -18.99
CA ALA A 316 0.81 -21.25 -19.79
C ALA A 316 0.81 -22.64 -19.14
N LEU A 317 0.99 -22.72 -17.83
CA LEU A 317 0.89 -24.00 -17.11
C LEU A 317 -0.53 -24.60 -17.19
N ALA A 318 -1.57 -23.76 -17.08
CA ALA A 318 -2.96 -24.21 -17.23
C ALA A 318 -3.20 -24.86 -18.61
N LEU A 319 -2.65 -24.26 -19.67
CA LEU A 319 -2.74 -24.80 -21.04
C LEU A 319 -2.01 -26.14 -21.18
N LEU A 320 -0.87 -26.34 -20.50
CA LEU A 320 -0.16 -27.62 -20.53
C LEU A 320 -0.96 -28.73 -19.85
N TYR A 321 -1.54 -28.48 -18.67
CA TYR A 321 -2.43 -29.44 -17.99
C TYR A 321 -3.74 -29.69 -18.75
N GLU A 322 -4.28 -28.68 -19.43
CA GLU A 322 -5.49 -28.82 -20.25
C GLU A 322 -5.28 -29.76 -21.43
N ASN A 323 -4.07 -29.79 -22.00
CA ASN A 323 -3.75 -30.55 -23.21
C ASN A 323 -2.84 -31.77 -22.97
N GLY A 324 -2.44 -32.04 -21.72
CA GLY A 324 -1.52 -33.12 -21.38
C GLY A 324 -0.13 -33.00 -22.02
N LYS A 325 0.36 -31.77 -22.23
CA LYS A 325 1.67 -31.49 -22.87
C LYS A 325 2.77 -31.35 -21.83
N GLY A 326 3.73 -32.29 -21.81
CA GLY A 326 4.79 -32.33 -20.80
C GLY A 326 4.33 -32.68 -19.37
N VAL A 327 3.03 -32.85 -19.16
CA VAL A 327 2.39 -33.24 -17.90
C VAL A 327 1.24 -34.18 -18.20
N THR A 328 0.81 -34.98 -17.23
CA THR A 328 -0.45 -35.72 -17.36
C THR A 328 -1.61 -34.74 -17.45
N GLU A 329 -2.51 -34.96 -18.40
CA GLU A 329 -3.71 -34.14 -18.56
C GLU A 329 -4.52 -34.12 -17.26
N ASP A 330 -4.87 -32.92 -16.78
CA ASP A 330 -5.61 -32.72 -15.53
C ASP A 330 -6.50 -31.47 -15.66
N GLN A 331 -7.77 -31.72 -16.00
CA GLN A 331 -8.76 -30.65 -16.20
C GLN A 331 -9.05 -29.87 -14.90
N PRO A 332 -9.21 -30.50 -13.72
CA PRO A 332 -9.30 -29.76 -12.45
C PRO A 332 -8.09 -28.86 -12.17
N LYS A 333 -6.86 -29.36 -12.37
CA LYS A 333 -5.65 -28.56 -12.14
C LYS A 333 -5.54 -27.38 -13.09
N ALA A 334 -5.88 -27.58 -14.36
CA ALA A 334 -5.95 -26.49 -15.33
C ALA A 334 -6.96 -25.41 -14.91
N ALA A 335 -8.13 -25.78 -14.39
CA ALA A 335 -9.12 -24.81 -13.89
C ALA A 335 -8.60 -24.00 -12.69
N GLU A 336 -7.93 -24.65 -11.73
CA GLU A 336 -7.27 -23.98 -10.59
C GLU A 336 -6.23 -22.94 -11.07
N LEU A 337 -5.42 -23.30 -12.06
CA LEU A 337 -4.38 -22.43 -12.60
C LEU A 337 -4.96 -21.25 -13.41
N TYR A 338 -6.03 -21.48 -14.17
CA TYR A 338 -6.77 -20.37 -14.82
C TYR A 338 -7.40 -19.42 -13.80
N GLN A 339 -7.92 -19.95 -12.69
CA GLN A 339 -8.41 -19.11 -11.57
C GLN A 339 -7.28 -18.26 -11.00
N ARG A 340 -6.12 -18.86 -10.67
CA ARG A 340 -4.94 -18.10 -10.22
C ARG A 340 -4.54 -17.01 -11.20
N ALA A 341 -4.46 -17.31 -12.49
CA ALA A 341 -4.13 -16.33 -13.53
C ALA A 341 -5.19 -15.21 -13.64
N CYS A 342 -6.48 -15.55 -13.55
CA CYS A 342 -7.58 -14.59 -13.56
C CYS A 342 -7.56 -13.66 -12.34
N ASP A 343 -7.22 -14.18 -11.16
CA ASP A 343 -7.11 -13.39 -9.93
C ASP A 343 -5.89 -12.46 -9.95
N LEU A 344 -4.85 -12.83 -10.70
CA LEU A 344 -3.71 -11.98 -11.03
C LEU A 344 -3.99 -10.99 -12.19
N GLY A 345 -5.23 -10.95 -12.69
CA GLY A 345 -5.66 -10.00 -13.72
C GLY A 345 -5.29 -10.40 -15.16
N GLU A 346 -5.18 -11.68 -15.46
CA GLU A 346 -5.05 -12.18 -16.84
C GLU A 346 -6.45 -12.49 -17.41
N MET A 347 -6.94 -11.58 -18.26
CA MET A 347 -8.34 -11.59 -18.69
C MET A 347 -8.68 -12.77 -19.61
N TYR A 348 -7.74 -13.27 -20.41
CA TYR A 348 -7.97 -14.46 -21.23
C TYR A 348 -8.21 -15.70 -20.36
N SER A 349 -7.53 -15.81 -19.23
CA SER A 349 -7.70 -16.88 -18.26
C SER A 349 -9.03 -16.77 -17.54
N CYS A 350 -9.51 -15.54 -17.26
CA CYS A 350 -10.88 -15.34 -16.78
C CYS A 350 -11.93 -15.85 -17.79
N ASN A 351 -11.73 -15.60 -19.09
CA ASN A 351 -12.61 -16.11 -20.15
C ASN A 351 -12.52 -17.64 -20.27
N SER A 352 -11.31 -18.22 -20.23
CA SER A 352 -11.13 -19.67 -20.26
C SER A 352 -11.80 -20.34 -19.06
N LEU A 353 -11.63 -19.78 -17.86
CA LEU A 353 -12.29 -20.28 -16.66
C LEU A 353 -13.82 -20.16 -16.73
N ALA A 354 -14.35 -19.05 -17.28
CA ALA A 354 -15.77 -18.88 -17.50
C ALA A 354 -16.34 -19.98 -18.41
N ALA A 355 -15.66 -20.27 -19.53
CA ALA A 355 -16.05 -21.36 -20.43
C ALA A 355 -15.99 -22.74 -19.73
N ARG A 356 -15.03 -22.95 -18.83
CA ARG A 356 -14.93 -24.18 -18.02
C ARG A 356 -16.10 -24.33 -17.05
N TYR A 357 -16.52 -23.27 -16.35
CA TYR A 357 -17.73 -23.30 -15.53
C TYR A 357 -19.01 -23.45 -16.36
N GLN A 358 -19.06 -22.89 -17.56
CA GLN A 358 -20.20 -23.04 -18.47
C GLN A 358 -20.36 -24.50 -18.95
N LEU A 359 -19.25 -25.15 -19.30
CA LEU A 359 -19.23 -26.49 -19.91
C LEU A 359 -18.98 -27.63 -18.92
N GLY A 360 -18.47 -27.34 -17.72
CA GLY A 360 -18.15 -28.33 -16.69
C GLY A 360 -16.79 -28.99 -16.85
N TYR A 361 -15.79 -28.29 -17.40
CA TYR A 361 -14.46 -28.85 -17.65
C TYR A 361 -13.52 -28.65 -16.46
N GLY A 362 -13.32 -29.73 -15.69
CA GLY A 362 -12.49 -29.72 -14.48
C GLY A 362 -13.14 -29.04 -13.27
N VAL A 363 -14.35 -28.50 -13.45
CA VAL A 363 -15.16 -27.88 -12.40
C VAL A 363 -16.61 -28.28 -12.60
N SER A 364 -17.41 -28.25 -11.52
CA SER A 364 -18.86 -28.41 -11.64
C SER A 364 -19.44 -27.26 -12.47
N LYS A 365 -20.43 -27.58 -13.32
CA LYS A 365 -21.13 -26.56 -14.10
C LYS A 365 -21.75 -25.52 -13.18
N ASP A 366 -21.49 -24.26 -13.47
CA ASP A 366 -21.98 -23.12 -12.69
C ASP A 366 -22.18 -21.93 -13.64
N GLN A 367 -23.44 -21.73 -14.04
CA GLN A 367 -23.80 -20.70 -15.00
C GLN A 367 -23.63 -19.29 -14.43
N GLU A 368 -23.90 -19.11 -13.13
CA GLU A 368 -23.77 -17.81 -12.48
C GLU A 368 -22.29 -17.39 -12.40
N LYS A 369 -21.40 -18.29 -11.96
CA LYS A 369 -19.96 -18.03 -11.97
C LYS A 369 -19.42 -17.80 -13.37
N ALA A 370 -19.89 -18.56 -14.36
CA ALA A 370 -19.49 -18.35 -15.75
C ALA A 370 -19.84 -16.92 -16.22
N ALA A 371 -21.06 -16.45 -15.98
CA ALA A 371 -21.49 -15.10 -16.33
C ALA A 371 -20.65 -14.01 -15.64
N ILE A 372 -20.40 -14.15 -14.32
CA ILE A 372 -19.56 -13.22 -13.56
C ILE A 372 -18.14 -13.13 -14.15
N LEU A 373 -17.54 -14.28 -14.49
CA LEU A 373 -16.19 -14.34 -15.04
C LEU A 373 -16.11 -13.83 -16.49
N PHE A 374 -17.11 -14.13 -17.34
CA PHE A 374 -17.20 -13.54 -18.68
C PHE A 374 -17.32 -12.02 -18.60
N LYS A 375 -18.15 -11.50 -17.70
CA LYS A 375 -18.27 -10.06 -17.45
C LYS A 375 -16.95 -9.45 -16.99
N LYS A 376 -16.30 -10.04 -15.96
CA LYS A 376 -14.98 -9.58 -15.47
C LYS A 376 -13.95 -9.52 -16.61
N SER A 377 -13.90 -10.54 -17.46
CA SER A 377 -12.99 -10.61 -18.59
C SER A 377 -13.32 -9.57 -19.68
N CYS A 378 -14.61 -9.37 -19.98
CA CYS A 378 -15.10 -8.37 -20.93
C CYS A 378 -14.80 -6.94 -20.46
N ASP A 379 -15.11 -6.62 -19.21
CA ASP A 379 -14.79 -5.32 -18.57
C ASP A 379 -13.28 -5.06 -18.58
N GLY A 380 -12.48 -6.13 -18.53
CA GLY A 380 -11.02 -6.09 -18.68
C GLY A 380 -10.51 -6.01 -20.12
N GLY A 381 -11.38 -5.82 -21.12
CA GLY A 381 -11.03 -5.60 -22.52
C GLY A 381 -10.94 -6.86 -23.39
N ASN A 382 -11.33 -8.04 -22.90
CA ASN A 382 -11.38 -9.24 -23.72
C ASN A 382 -12.65 -9.27 -24.58
N THR A 383 -12.51 -8.93 -25.85
CA THR A 383 -13.63 -8.88 -26.82
C THR A 383 -14.31 -10.23 -27.06
N GLN A 384 -13.55 -11.33 -26.97
CA GLN A 384 -14.11 -12.68 -27.07
C GLN A 384 -15.00 -12.99 -25.87
N ALA A 385 -14.62 -12.53 -24.68
CA ALA A 385 -15.43 -12.67 -23.48
C ALA A 385 -16.72 -11.85 -23.55
N CYS A 386 -16.68 -10.63 -24.11
CA CYS A 386 -17.88 -9.83 -24.36
C CYS A 386 -18.85 -10.58 -25.29
N SER A 387 -18.33 -11.11 -26.40
CA SER A 387 -19.13 -11.91 -27.35
C SER A 387 -19.74 -13.16 -26.70
N ASN A 388 -18.99 -13.79 -25.79
CA ASN A 388 -19.46 -14.96 -25.05
C ASN A 388 -20.54 -14.59 -24.01
N LEU A 389 -20.39 -13.44 -23.34
CA LEU A 389 -21.37 -12.90 -22.40
C LEU A 389 -22.69 -12.54 -23.11
N ASP A 390 -22.62 -11.91 -24.28
CA ASP A 390 -23.81 -11.58 -25.06
C ASP A 390 -24.59 -12.85 -25.44
N LYS A 391 -23.88 -13.89 -25.90
CA LYS A 391 -24.49 -15.21 -26.18
C LYS A 391 -25.04 -15.88 -24.92
N PHE A 392 -24.48 -15.58 -23.76
CA PHE A 392 -24.92 -16.10 -22.48
C PHE A 392 -26.28 -15.52 -22.07
N HIS A 393 -26.50 -14.23 -22.31
CA HIS A 393 -27.77 -13.54 -22.00
C HIS A 393 -28.89 -13.79 -23.01
N LEU A 394 -28.58 -14.34 -24.19
CA LEU A 394 -29.54 -14.69 -25.24
C LEU A 394 -30.10 -16.12 -25.12
N ARG A 395 -29.65 -16.90 -24.14
CA ARG A 395 -30.09 -18.27 -23.84
C ARG A 395 -30.83 -18.29 -22.51
#